data_AF-A0A976KCQ0-F1
#
_entry.id   AF-A0A976KCQ0-F1
#
_cell.length_a   1.000
_cell.length_b   1.000
_cell.length_c   1.000
_cell.angle_alpha   90.00
_cell.angle_beta   90.00
_cell.angle_gamma   90.00
#
_symmetry.space_group_name_H-M   'P 1'
#
loop_
_entity.id
_entity.type
_entity.pdbx_description
1 polymer ?
#
loop_
_entity_poly.entity_id
_entity_poly.type
_entity_poly.pdbx_seq_one_letter_code
_entity_poly.pdbx_strand_id
1 'polypeptide(L)'
;MAYHFFKDFDTTAGINDRVRTTYDGPLSYAEDYMVWNITKDDIRVRMAIYDEDVWPPLPTEKPQLPDPNARIPYSDFIVGGKYDMSDVIQPTYDEINKEYGLNEKQDD
;
A
#
# COMPACT_ATOMS: atom_id res chain seq x y z
N MET A 1 -3.46 1.96 -25.54
CA MET A 1 -4.20 1.43 -24.37
C MET A 1 -5.50 2.19 -24.26
N ALA A 2 -6.64 1.50 -24.21
CA ALA A 2 -7.92 2.12 -23.84
C ALA A 2 -8.13 1.92 -22.33
N TYR A 3 -8.49 2.97 -21.62
CA TYR A 3 -8.69 3.00 -20.16
C TYR A 3 -9.78 4.01 -19.79
N HIS A 4 -10.07 4.15 -18.48
CA HIS A 4 -11.05 5.10 -17.94
C HIS A 4 -12.52 4.80 -18.34
N PHE A 5 -12.85 3.51 -18.41
CA PHE A 5 -14.21 3.00 -18.52
C PHE A 5 -14.33 1.75 -17.64
N PHE A 6 -15.54 1.41 -17.19
CA PHE A 6 -15.75 0.11 -16.55
C PHE A 6 -15.59 -0.98 -17.60
N LYS A 7 -14.52 -1.77 -17.49
CA LYS A 7 -14.29 -2.91 -18.39
C LYS A 7 -15.08 -4.10 -17.85
N ASP A 8 -16.27 -4.29 -18.40
CA ASP A 8 -17.19 -5.35 -18.02
C ASP A 8 -17.73 -6.06 -19.28
N PHE A 9 -18.48 -7.15 -19.09
CA PHE A 9 -18.99 -7.99 -20.17
C PHE A 9 -19.96 -7.24 -21.10
N ASP A 10 -20.64 -6.20 -20.62
CA ASP A 10 -21.66 -5.44 -21.36
C ASP A 10 -21.19 -4.08 -21.89
N THR A 11 -20.03 -3.59 -21.48
CA THR A 11 -19.47 -2.29 -21.91
C THR A 11 -18.35 -2.42 -22.95
N THR A 12 -17.57 -3.49 -22.91
CA THR A 12 -16.28 -3.57 -23.63
C THR A 12 -16.43 -3.63 -25.15
N ALA A 13 -17.42 -4.39 -25.66
CA ALA A 13 -17.59 -4.60 -27.10
C ALA A 13 -17.90 -3.31 -27.87
N GLY A 14 -18.84 -2.50 -27.37
CA GLY A 14 -19.22 -1.25 -28.02
C GLY A 14 -18.09 -0.22 -28.06
N ILE A 15 -17.21 -0.22 -27.05
CA ILE A 15 -16.00 0.61 -27.05
C ILE A 15 -15.01 0.10 -28.09
N ASN A 16 -14.82 -1.22 -28.18
CA ASN A 16 -13.93 -1.82 -29.16
C ASN A 16 -14.31 -1.45 -30.59
N ASP A 17 -15.58 -1.64 -30.93
CA ASP A 17 -16.05 -1.42 -32.29
C ASP A 17 -15.86 0.03 -32.72
N ARG A 18 -16.08 0.99 -31.81
CA ARG A 18 -15.83 2.42 -32.06
C ARG A 18 -14.35 2.72 -32.28
N VAL A 19 -13.44 2.16 -31.48
CA VAL A 19 -12.00 2.39 -31.66
C VAL A 19 -11.53 1.84 -33.02
N ARG A 20 -12.02 0.66 -33.41
CA ARG A 20 -11.68 0.02 -34.69
C ARG A 20 -12.19 0.76 -35.93
N THR A 21 -13.06 1.75 -35.79
CA THR A 21 -13.43 2.62 -36.92
C THR A 21 -12.31 3.57 -37.36
N THR A 22 -11.30 3.81 -36.51
CA THR A 22 -10.23 4.80 -36.77
C THR A 22 -8.83 4.26 -36.49
N TYR A 23 -8.68 3.09 -35.86
CA TYR A 23 -7.38 2.54 -35.46
C TYR A 23 -7.30 1.02 -35.56
N ASP A 24 -6.35 0.55 -36.39
CA ASP A 24 -6.14 -0.88 -36.68
C ASP A 24 -4.95 -1.49 -35.93
N GLY A 25 -4.14 -0.69 -35.25
CA GLY A 25 -2.93 -1.19 -34.57
C GLY A 25 -3.22 -2.06 -33.33
N PRO A 26 -2.16 -2.60 -32.70
CA PRO A 26 -2.26 -3.32 -31.43
C PRO A 26 -2.97 -2.46 -30.36
N LEU A 27 -3.85 -3.10 -29.60
CA LEU A 27 -4.69 -2.43 -28.60
C LEU A 27 -4.97 -3.37 -27.43
N SER A 28 -4.85 -2.83 -26.21
CA SER A 28 -5.27 -3.48 -24.97
C SER A 28 -6.34 -2.61 -24.30
N TYR A 29 -7.37 -3.27 -23.77
CA TYR A 29 -8.37 -2.69 -22.88
C TYR A 29 -7.92 -2.91 -21.45
N ALA A 30 -7.50 -1.84 -20.79
CA ALA A 30 -6.92 -1.91 -19.46
C ALA A 30 -7.93 -2.45 -18.44
N GLU A 31 -7.45 -3.30 -17.55
CA GLU A 31 -8.05 -3.64 -16.27
C GLU A 31 -6.98 -3.55 -15.19
N ASP A 32 -7.40 -3.56 -13.94
CA ASP A 32 -6.49 -3.52 -12.80
C ASP A 32 -5.46 -4.65 -12.91
N TYR A 33 -4.21 -4.33 -12.55
CA TYR A 33 -3.07 -5.24 -12.62
C TYR A 33 -2.61 -5.67 -14.02
N MET A 34 -3.14 -5.09 -15.10
CA MET A 34 -2.55 -5.26 -16.43
C MET A 34 -1.17 -4.60 -16.50
N VAL A 35 -0.19 -5.31 -17.06
CA VAL A 35 1.20 -4.84 -17.22
C VAL A 35 1.67 -4.97 -18.66
N TRP A 36 2.50 -4.01 -19.07
CA TRP A 36 3.18 -4.01 -20.38
C TRP A 36 4.69 -4.12 -20.17
N ASN A 37 5.32 -5.13 -20.75
CA ASN A 37 6.78 -5.22 -20.82
C ASN A 37 7.24 -4.72 -22.19
N ILE A 38 7.93 -3.59 -22.19
CA ILE A 38 8.42 -2.93 -23.40
C ILE A 38 9.90 -3.26 -23.57
N THR A 39 10.24 -3.80 -24.74
CA THR A 39 11.61 -4.04 -25.18
C THR A 39 11.84 -3.35 -26.53
N LYS A 40 13.06 -3.42 -27.07
CA LYS A 40 13.32 -2.91 -28.42
C LYS A 40 12.56 -3.67 -29.51
N ASP A 41 12.25 -4.94 -29.26
CA ASP A 41 11.75 -5.86 -30.27
C ASP A 41 10.23 -6.09 -30.14
N ASP A 42 9.66 -5.94 -28.93
CA ASP A 42 8.27 -6.28 -28.65
C ASP A 42 7.67 -5.49 -27.46
N ILE A 43 6.34 -5.39 -27.47
CA ILE A 43 5.51 -4.94 -26.35
C ILE A 43 4.60 -6.10 -25.93
N ARG A 44 4.93 -6.73 -24.79
CA ARG A 44 4.17 -7.86 -24.26
C ARG A 44 3.15 -7.41 -23.21
N VAL A 45 1.89 -7.78 -23.40
CA VAL A 45 0.79 -7.55 -22.45
C VAL A 45 0.63 -8.77 -21.53
N ARG A 46 0.53 -8.56 -20.22
CA ARG A 46 0.33 -9.62 -19.21
C ARG A 46 -0.59 -9.13 -18.08
N MET A 47 -1.02 -10.06 -17.24
CA MET A 47 -1.63 -9.75 -15.94
C MET A 47 -0.61 -9.99 -14.84
N ALA A 48 -0.45 -9.02 -13.94
CA ALA A 48 0.28 -9.24 -12.71
C ALA A 48 -0.60 -10.06 -11.75
N ILE A 49 -0.04 -11.16 -11.25
CA ILE A 49 -0.59 -11.88 -10.11
C ILE A 49 0.15 -11.32 -8.89
N TYR A 50 -0.61 -10.80 -7.93
CA TYR A 50 -0.10 -10.16 -6.73
C TYR A 50 -0.72 -10.82 -5.50
N ASP A 51 -0.09 -10.59 -4.35
CA ASP A 51 -0.64 -10.97 -3.05
C ASP A 51 -1.61 -9.88 -2.59
N GLU A 52 -2.86 -10.24 -2.29
CA GLU A 52 -3.86 -9.30 -1.79
C GLU A 52 -3.50 -8.82 -0.37
N ASP A 53 -2.78 -9.62 0.40
CA ASP A 53 -2.34 -9.32 1.77
C ASP A 53 -0.92 -8.73 1.79
N VAL A 54 -0.70 -7.67 1.00
CA VAL A 54 0.64 -7.08 0.80
C VAL A 54 1.15 -6.30 2.02
N TRP A 55 2.41 -6.54 2.38
CA TRP A 55 3.17 -5.75 3.36
C TRP A 55 4.25 -4.90 2.66
N PRO A 56 4.63 -3.73 3.22
CA PRO A 56 5.71 -2.93 2.66
C PRO A 56 7.03 -3.72 2.65
N PRO A 57 7.82 -3.65 1.58
CA PRO A 57 9.12 -4.31 1.55
C PRO A 57 10.08 -3.64 2.53
N LEU A 58 11.16 -4.35 2.88
CA LEU A 58 12.23 -3.78 3.69
C LEU A 58 12.83 -2.55 2.99
N PRO A 59 13.12 -1.46 3.74
CA PRO A 59 13.74 -0.27 3.16
C PRO A 59 15.14 -0.60 2.65
N THR A 60 15.53 0.01 1.52
CA THR A 60 16.88 -0.12 0.95
C THR A 60 17.92 0.72 1.68
N GLU A 61 17.48 1.74 2.42
CA GLU A 61 18.32 2.71 3.12
C GLU A 61 18.05 2.72 4.62
N LYS A 62 19.02 3.25 5.38
CA LYS A 62 18.84 3.46 6.82
C LYS A 62 17.80 4.55 7.07
N PRO A 63 17.00 4.45 8.15
CA PRO A 63 16.10 5.52 8.55
C PRO A 63 16.85 6.84 8.71
N GLN A 64 16.24 7.93 8.23
CA GLN A 64 16.71 9.27 8.55
C GLN A 64 16.42 9.56 10.03
N LEU A 65 17.33 10.25 10.71
CA LEU A 65 17.09 10.68 12.09
C LEU A 65 16.07 11.81 12.09
N PRO A 66 15.02 11.76 12.93
CA PRO A 66 14.09 12.86 13.08
C PRO A 66 14.79 14.08 13.67
N ASP A 67 14.38 15.29 13.29
CA ASP A 67 14.81 16.53 13.96
C ASP A 67 14.07 16.65 15.30
N PRO A 68 14.76 16.56 16.46
CA PRO A 68 14.12 16.66 17.76
C PRO A 68 13.43 18.02 17.99
N ASN A 69 13.92 19.09 17.33
CA ASN A 69 13.37 20.43 17.48
C ASN A 69 12.04 20.63 16.74
N ALA A 70 11.69 19.72 15.82
CA ALA A 70 10.41 19.72 15.12
C ALA A 70 9.28 19.06 15.93
N ARG A 71 9.56 18.52 17.12
CA ARG A 71 8.56 17.86 17.96
C ARG A 71 7.56 18.87 18.52
N ILE A 72 6.29 18.70 18.17
CA ILE A 72 5.19 19.46 18.76
C ILE A 72 4.47 18.54 19.76
N PRO A 73 4.50 18.81 21.07
CA PRO A 73 3.76 18.02 22.05
C PRO A 73 2.25 18.24 21.90
N TYR A 74 1.47 17.22 22.25
CA TYR A 74 0.02 17.40 22.44
C TYR A 74 -0.24 18.37 23.60
N SER A 75 -1.39 19.06 23.55
CA SER A 75 -1.82 19.92 24.66
C SER A 75 -2.23 19.09 25.87
N ASP A 76 -2.18 19.69 27.06
CA ASP A 76 -2.58 19.05 28.32
C ASP A 76 -4.02 18.51 28.28
N PHE A 77 -4.91 19.18 27.54
CA PHE A 77 -6.28 18.71 27.34
C PHE A 77 -6.35 17.35 26.66
N ILE A 78 -5.48 17.10 25.67
CA ILE A 78 -5.43 15.82 24.95
C ILE A 78 -4.71 14.77 25.79
N VAL A 79 -3.57 15.12 26.40
CA VAL A 79 -2.79 14.18 27.23
C VAL A 79 -3.59 13.73 28.46
N GLY A 80 -4.28 14.66 29.13
CA GLY A 80 -5.10 14.35 30.30
C GLY A 80 -6.36 13.51 30.00
N GLY A 81 -6.70 13.30 28.73
CA GLY A 81 -7.79 12.43 28.31
C GLY A 81 -7.40 10.96 28.11
N LYS A 82 -6.12 10.61 28.28
CA LYS A 82 -5.63 9.24 28.12
C LYS A 82 -6.24 8.32 29.19
N TYR A 83 -6.85 7.22 28.76
CA TYR A 83 -7.38 6.21 29.65
C TYR A 83 -6.28 5.23 30.07
N ASP A 84 -6.19 4.94 31.37
CA ASP A 84 -5.20 4.01 31.90
C ASP A 84 -5.58 2.56 31.53
N MET A 85 -4.70 1.92 30.77
CA MET A 85 -4.84 0.55 30.28
C MET A 85 -3.70 -0.35 30.78
N SER A 86 -2.92 0.12 31.75
CA SER A 86 -1.71 -0.56 32.22
C SER A 86 -2.03 -1.97 32.74
N ASP A 87 -3.12 -2.14 33.49
CA ASP A 87 -3.55 -3.42 34.05
C ASP A 87 -3.80 -4.50 32.98
N VAL A 88 -4.17 -4.12 31.75
CA VAL A 88 -4.47 -5.06 30.65
C VAL A 88 -3.35 -5.19 29.63
N ILE A 89 -2.52 -4.15 29.45
CA ILE A 89 -1.45 -4.14 28.45
C ILE A 89 -0.10 -4.56 29.04
N GLN A 90 0.21 -4.19 30.29
CA GLN A 90 1.50 -4.46 30.92
C GLN A 90 1.86 -5.97 30.95
N PRO A 91 0.93 -6.92 31.17
CA PRO A 91 1.26 -8.35 31.12
C PRO A 91 1.87 -8.79 29.79
N THR A 92 1.41 -8.22 28.66
CA THR A 92 1.97 -8.51 27.33
C THR A 92 3.39 -7.95 27.19
N TYR A 93 3.64 -6.74 27.72
CA TYR A 93 5.00 -6.18 27.76
C TYR A 93 5.94 -7.05 28.58
N ASP A 94 5.50 -7.52 29.74
CA ASP A 94 6.31 -8.36 30.63
C ASP A 94 6.66 -9.71 29.99
N GLU A 95 5.72 -10.32 29.26
CA GLU A 95 5.94 -11.55 28.50
C GLU A 95 6.99 -11.35 27.40
N ILE A 96 6.83 -10.33 26.56
CA ILE A 96 7.77 -10.01 25.48
C ILE A 96 9.14 -9.62 26.05
N ASN A 97 9.18 -8.81 27.11
CA ASN A 97 10.42 -8.42 27.77
C ASN A 97 11.20 -9.64 28.28
N LYS A 98 10.51 -10.62 28.87
CA LYS A 98 11.12 -11.87 29.31
C LYS A 98 11.64 -12.71 28.15
N GLU A 99 10.89 -12.81 27.06
CA GLU A 99 11.26 -13.60 25.88
C GLU A 99 12.51 -13.03 25.18
N TYR A 100 12.57 -11.71 25.00
CA TYR A 100 13.60 -11.03 24.23
C TYR A 100 14.69 -10.35 25.09
N GLY A 101 14.61 -10.42 26.42
CA GLY A 101 15.55 -9.79 27.34
C GLY A 101 15.49 -8.25 27.31
N LEU A 102 14.29 -7.70 27.14
CA LEU A 102 14.03 -6.25 27.05
C LEU A 102 13.53 -5.69 28.41
N ASN A 103 13.36 -4.38 28.49
CA ASN A 103 12.85 -3.68 29.67
C ASN A 103 11.91 -2.52 29.29
N GLU A 104 11.06 -2.75 28.28
CA GLU A 104 10.11 -1.76 27.79
C GLU A 104 8.89 -1.68 28.72
N LYS A 105 8.28 -0.50 28.83
CA LYS A 105 7.04 -0.30 29.57
C LYS A 105 6.05 0.44 28.69
N GLN A 106 4.76 0.30 28.98
CA GLN A 106 3.79 1.21 28.39
C GLN A 106 4.13 2.64 28.86
N ASP A 107 4.37 3.54 27.91
CA ASP A 107 4.56 4.96 28.22
C ASP A 107 3.30 5.50 28.92
N ASP A 108 3.49 6.31 29.97
CA ASP A 108 2.44 7.08 30.66
C ASP A 108 1.90 8.23 29.79
#